data_AF-A0A6J3EIW6-F1
#
_entry.id   AF-A0A6J3EIW6-F1
#
_cell.length_a   1.000
_cell.length_b   1.000
_cell.length_c   1.000
_cell.angle_alpha   90.00
_cell.angle_beta   90.00
_cell.angle_gamma   90.00
#
_symmetry.space_group_name_H-M   'P 1'
#
loop_
_entity.id
_entity.type
_entity.pdbx_description
1 polymer ?
#
loop_
_entity_poly.entity_id
_entity_poly.type
_entity_poly.pdbx_seq_one_letter_code
_entity_poly.pdbx_strand_id
1 'polypeptide(L)'
;MATHCAGRAAGASLLTHPTSCGAEICLLQTRCSFPDIELFVKAGSDGESIGNCPFSQRLFMILWLKGVIFNVTTVDLKRKPADLQNLAPGTNPPFMTFDGEVKTDVNKIEEFLEEKLAPPRYPKLAPKHPESNSAGNDVFAKFSAFIKNPRKDANENLEKSLLKALRKLDNYLNSPLPDEIDAYSTEEITVSSRKFLDGDELTLADCNLLPKLHIIKVVAKKYRNFDFPPEMTGISRYLNNAYARDEFTNTCPADQEIEYAYLDVAKRMK
;
A
#
# COMPACT_ATOMS: atom_id res chain seq x y z
N MET A 1 -52.05 -34.08 -7.21
CA MET A 1 -53.16 -33.81 -8.15
C MET A 1 -52.56 -33.27 -9.43
N ALA A 2 -52.53 -34.12 -10.45
CA ALA A 2 -52.09 -33.76 -11.78
C ALA A 2 -53.29 -33.24 -12.59
N THR A 3 -53.08 -32.21 -13.41
CA THR A 3 -53.93 -31.92 -14.56
C THR A 3 -53.04 -31.49 -15.72
N HIS A 4 -52.96 -32.40 -16.70
CA HIS A 4 -52.63 -32.13 -18.08
C HIS A 4 -53.67 -31.22 -18.73
N CYS A 5 -53.25 -30.40 -19.70
CA CYS A 5 -53.95 -30.37 -20.99
C CYS A 5 -53.00 -29.91 -22.10
N ALA A 6 -53.03 -30.65 -23.21
CA ALA A 6 -52.14 -30.55 -24.35
C ALA A 6 -52.83 -29.91 -25.57
N GLY A 7 -52.02 -29.26 -26.42
CA GLY A 7 -52.08 -29.38 -27.89
C GLY A 7 -52.94 -28.39 -28.68
N ARG A 8 -52.33 -27.66 -29.62
CA ARG A 8 -52.31 -27.99 -31.07
C ARG A 8 -51.58 -26.90 -31.89
N ALA A 9 -51.07 -27.34 -33.04
CA ALA A 9 -50.20 -26.60 -33.94
C ALA A 9 -50.91 -26.08 -35.21
N ALA A 10 -50.20 -25.15 -35.87
CA ALA A 10 -50.10 -24.88 -37.31
C ALA A 10 -51.09 -23.93 -38.02
N GLY A 11 -50.51 -22.84 -38.57
CA GLY A 11 -50.66 -22.49 -40.00
C GLY A 11 -51.18 -21.09 -40.34
N ALA A 12 -50.30 -20.18 -40.78
CA ALA A 12 -50.41 -19.47 -42.08
C ALA A 12 -49.31 -18.39 -42.24
N SER A 13 -48.70 -18.41 -43.42
CA SER A 13 -47.66 -17.51 -43.94
C SER A 13 -48.24 -16.17 -44.42
N LEU A 14 -47.48 -15.07 -44.31
CA LEU A 14 -47.29 -14.10 -45.40
C LEU A 14 -46.16 -13.11 -45.07
N LEU A 15 -45.31 -12.89 -46.07
CA LEU A 15 -44.12 -12.04 -46.13
C LEU A 15 -44.46 -10.55 -45.98
N THR A 16 -43.58 -9.76 -45.34
CA THR A 16 -42.91 -8.58 -45.95
C THR A 16 -41.95 -7.88 -44.96
N HIS A 17 -40.69 -7.74 -45.40
CA HIS A 17 -39.61 -6.81 -45.02
C HIS A 17 -39.14 -6.67 -43.55
N PRO A 18 -37.81 -6.76 -43.29
CA PRO A 18 -37.23 -6.43 -41.99
C PRO A 18 -37.09 -4.91 -41.86
N THR A 19 -37.95 -4.29 -41.06
CA THR A 19 -37.68 -2.95 -40.53
C THR A 19 -36.54 -3.05 -39.52
N SER A 20 -35.48 -2.29 -39.79
CA SER A 20 -34.27 -2.16 -39.00
C SER A 20 -34.56 -1.73 -37.55
N CYS A 21 -34.73 -2.69 -36.65
CA CYS A 21 -34.74 -2.43 -35.22
C CYS A 21 -33.97 -3.57 -34.54
N GLY A 22 -32.65 -3.40 -34.46
CA GLY A 22 -31.75 -4.41 -33.91
C GLY A 22 -30.27 -4.01 -33.88
N ALA A 23 -29.89 -2.90 -34.52
CA ALA A 23 -28.52 -2.37 -34.49
C ALA A 23 -28.28 -1.28 -33.43
N GLU A 24 -29.31 -0.91 -32.64
CA GLU A 24 -29.25 0.26 -31.75
C GLU A 24 -29.21 -0.08 -30.24
N ILE A 25 -28.94 -1.35 -29.90
CA ILE A 25 -28.65 -1.76 -28.51
C ILE A 25 -27.19 -2.23 -28.35
N CYS A 26 -26.39 -2.21 -29.43
CA CYS A 26 -25.00 -2.66 -29.43
C CYS A 26 -24.00 -1.52 -29.72
N LEU A 27 -24.22 -0.31 -29.18
CA LEU A 27 -23.29 0.83 -29.32
C LEU A 27 -23.01 1.62 -28.03
N LEU A 28 -23.35 1.07 -26.86
CA LEU A 28 -23.00 1.66 -25.55
C LEU A 28 -22.28 0.69 -24.60
N GLN A 29 -21.68 -0.36 -25.14
CA GLN A 29 -20.56 -1.04 -24.49
C GLN A 29 -19.28 -0.49 -25.10
N THR A 30 -18.90 0.72 -24.69
CA THR A 30 -17.49 1.07 -24.62
C THR A 30 -16.85 -0.09 -23.87
N ARG A 31 -16.04 -0.90 -24.56
CA ARG A 31 -15.18 -1.88 -23.91
C ARG A 31 -14.31 -1.07 -22.97
N CYS A 32 -14.70 -0.95 -21.70
CA CYS A 32 -13.87 -0.43 -20.64
C CYS A 32 -12.77 -1.48 -20.42
N SER A 33 -11.78 -1.52 -21.31
CA SER A 33 -10.57 -2.30 -21.12
C SER A 33 -10.01 -1.96 -19.76
N PHE A 34 -9.72 -2.98 -18.96
CA PHE A 34 -8.94 -2.76 -17.75
C PHE A 34 -7.57 -2.25 -18.17
N PRO A 35 -7.00 -1.26 -17.46
CA PRO A 35 -5.65 -0.81 -17.75
C PRO A 35 -4.68 -1.97 -17.57
N ASP A 36 -3.68 -2.06 -18.44
CA ASP A 36 -2.59 -3.02 -18.29
C ASP A 36 -1.55 -2.44 -17.33
N ILE A 37 -1.45 -3.02 -16.14
CA ILE A 37 -0.60 -2.52 -15.07
C ILE A 37 0.39 -3.61 -14.66
N GLU A 38 1.67 -3.28 -14.71
CA GLU A 38 2.75 -4.11 -14.17
C GLU A 38 3.64 -3.29 -13.24
N LEU A 39 3.75 -3.75 -11.99
CA LEU A 39 4.61 -3.15 -10.98
C LEU A 39 5.94 -3.91 -10.92
N PHE A 40 7.04 -3.19 -11.09
CA PHE A 40 8.39 -3.74 -11.00
C PHE A 40 8.97 -3.43 -9.63
N VAL A 41 9.15 -4.45 -8.80
CA VAL A 41 9.65 -4.34 -7.43
C VAL A 41 11.05 -4.89 -7.30
N LYS A 42 11.76 -4.51 -6.24
CA LYS A 42 13.10 -5.06 -5.97
C LYS A 42 12.99 -6.54 -5.60
N ALA A 43 13.80 -7.39 -6.25
CA ALA A 43 13.91 -8.80 -5.87
C ALA A 43 14.69 -8.99 -4.55
N GLY A 44 14.39 -10.09 -3.86
CA GLY A 44 15.09 -10.58 -2.68
C GLY A 44 16.51 -11.08 -2.97
N SER A 45 17.15 -11.61 -1.95
CA SER A 45 18.52 -12.12 -2.02
C SER A 45 18.67 -13.34 -2.94
N ASP A 46 17.59 -14.09 -3.12
CA ASP A 46 17.45 -15.21 -4.06
C ASP A 46 17.30 -14.76 -5.54
N GLY A 47 16.97 -13.49 -5.78
CA GLY A 47 16.71 -12.93 -7.10
C GLY A 47 15.30 -13.16 -7.63
N GLU A 48 14.40 -13.77 -6.85
CA GLU A 48 13.05 -14.13 -7.29
C GLU A 48 11.97 -13.59 -6.35
N SER A 49 12.16 -13.69 -5.04
CA SER A 49 11.17 -13.26 -4.03
C SER A 49 11.08 -11.73 -3.90
N ILE A 50 10.11 -11.23 -3.12
CA ILE A 50 10.00 -9.80 -2.83
C ILE A 50 11.13 -9.38 -1.88
N GLY A 51 11.96 -8.43 -2.32
CA GLY A 51 13.06 -7.91 -1.53
C GLY A 51 12.68 -6.72 -0.65
N ASN A 52 13.55 -6.42 0.31
CA ASN A 52 13.39 -5.25 1.18
C ASN A 52 13.43 -3.92 0.39
N CYS A 53 12.27 -3.30 0.23
CA CYS A 53 12.10 -1.95 -0.29
C CYS A 53 10.76 -1.35 0.18
N PRO A 54 10.75 -0.39 1.13
CA PRO A 54 9.51 0.19 1.65
C PRO A 54 8.72 0.95 0.57
N PHE A 55 9.41 1.46 -0.45
CA PHE A 55 8.78 2.14 -1.58
C PHE A 55 8.08 1.17 -2.54
N SER A 56 8.64 -0.02 -2.75
CA SER A 56 7.99 -1.06 -3.57
C SER A 56 6.72 -1.54 -2.88
N GLN A 57 6.81 -1.83 -1.58
CA GLN A 57 5.66 -2.24 -0.78
C GLN A 57 4.56 -1.16 -0.77
N ARG A 58 4.92 0.13 -0.63
CA ARG A 58 3.95 1.25 -0.72
C ARG A 58 3.11 1.19 -1.99
N LEU A 59 3.73 1.08 -3.16
CA LEU A 59 3.01 1.03 -4.44
C LEU A 59 2.19 -0.26 -4.59
N PHE A 60 2.69 -1.38 -4.09
CA PHE A 60 1.96 -2.64 -4.09
C PHE A 60 0.68 -2.53 -3.24
N MET A 61 0.78 -1.98 -2.03
CA MET A 61 -0.39 -1.72 -1.17
C MET A 61 -1.42 -0.82 -1.86
N ILE A 62 -0.98 0.23 -2.54
CA ILE A 62 -1.87 1.17 -3.25
C ILE A 62 -2.65 0.45 -4.36
N LEU A 63 -1.97 -0.30 -5.22
CA LEU A 63 -2.62 -1.03 -6.30
C LEU A 63 -3.61 -2.08 -5.76
N TRP A 64 -3.26 -2.76 -4.66
CA TRP A 64 -4.15 -3.70 -3.99
C TRP A 64 -5.41 -2.99 -3.45
N LEU A 65 -5.25 -1.90 -2.70
CA LEU A 65 -6.37 -1.13 -2.14
C LEU A 65 -7.25 -0.49 -3.23
N LYS A 66 -6.68 -0.17 -4.39
CA LYS A 66 -7.46 0.28 -5.56
C LYS A 66 -8.35 -0.82 -6.13
N GLY A 67 -8.09 -2.09 -5.85
CA GLY A 67 -8.84 -3.22 -6.39
C GLY A 67 -8.71 -3.36 -7.91
N VAL A 68 -7.60 -2.84 -8.48
CA VAL A 68 -7.29 -2.99 -9.91
C VAL A 68 -6.58 -4.33 -10.14
N ILE A 69 -6.69 -4.88 -11.34
CA ILE A 69 -5.90 -6.04 -11.75
C ILE A 69 -4.51 -5.54 -12.17
N PHE A 70 -3.45 -6.13 -11.63
CA PHE A 70 -2.08 -5.80 -11.97
C PHE A 70 -1.18 -7.02 -11.78
N ASN A 71 -0.03 -7.01 -12.45
CA ASN A 71 1.03 -7.98 -12.26
C ASN A 71 2.17 -7.38 -11.41
N VAL A 72 2.91 -8.25 -10.73
CA VAL A 72 4.12 -7.87 -9.99
C VAL A 72 5.29 -8.66 -10.54
N THR A 73 6.32 -7.95 -10.97
CA THR A 73 7.57 -8.53 -11.46
C THR A 73 8.71 -8.10 -10.55
N THR A 74 9.43 -9.09 -10.00
CA THR A 74 10.60 -8.84 -9.17
C THR A 74 11.83 -8.63 -10.05
N VAL A 75 12.68 -7.66 -9.68
CA VAL A 75 13.85 -7.26 -10.47
C VAL A 75 15.13 -7.51 -9.68
N ASP A 76 15.92 -8.49 -10.12
CA ASP A 76 17.29 -8.72 -9.63
C ASP A 76 18.22 -7.61 -10.17
N LEU A 77 18.72 -6.76 -9.27
CA LEU A 77 19.63 -5.67 -9.61
C LEU A 77 21.02 -6.15 -10.05
N LYS A 78 21.41 -7.37 -9.69
CA LYS A 78 22.69 -7.98 -10.09
C LYS A 78 22.60 -8.61 -11.48
N ARG A 79 21.42 -9.08 -11.85
CA ARG A 79 21.15 -9.81 -13.11
C ARG A 79 19.96 -9.19 -13.84
N LYS A 80 20.02 -7.89 -14.17
CA LYS A 80 18.93 -7.22 -14.89
C LYS A 80 18.74 -7.83 -16.29
N PRO A 81 17.59 -8.44 -16.60
CA PRO A 81 17.28 -8.93 -17.94
C PRO A 81 17.36 -7.81 -18.99
N ALA A 82 17.76 -8.16 -20.21
CA ALA A 82 17.92 -7.19 -21.30
C ALA A 82 16.61 -6.44 -21.61
N ASP A 83 15.48 -7.14 -21.54
CA ASP A 83 14.15 -6.56 -21.80
C ASP A 83 13.81 -5.46 -20.79
N LEU A 84 14.16 -5.64 -19.51
CA LEU A 84 13.99 -4.62 -18.47
C LEU A 84 14.93 -3.43 -18.65
N GLN A 85 16.15 -3.66 -19.16
CA GLN A 85 17.06 -2.56 -19.50
C GLN A 85 16.52 -1.71 -20.65
N ASN A 86 15.86 -2.33 -21.63
CA ASN A 86 15.23 -1.62 -22.75
C ASN A 86 13.95 -0.88 -22.31
N LEU A 87 13.15 -1.50 -21.44
CA LEU A 87 11.92 -0.92 -20.93
C LEU A 87 12.18 0.34 -20.10
N ALA A 88 13.10 0.26 -19.13
CA ALA A 88 13.43 1.38 -18.25
C ALA A 88 14.95 1.55 -18.06
N PRO A 89 15.66 2.11 -19.06
CA PRO A 89 17.12 2.25 -19.03
C PRO A 89 17.59 3.04 -17.82
N GLY A 90 18.51 2.47 -17.04
CA GLY A 90 19.09 3.12 -15.86
C GLY A 90 18.14 3.32 -14.67
N THR A 91 16.88 2.86 -14.76
CA THR A 91 15.92 3.00 -13.67
C THR A 91 16.08 1.85 -12.68
N ASN A 92 16.05 2.18 -11.39
CA ASN A 92 16.00 1.20 -10.32
C ASN A 92 14.56 1.06 -9.81
N PRO A 93 14.13 -0.15 -9.43
CA PRO A 93 12.83 -0.37 -8.81
C PRO A 93 12.69 0.45 -7.51
N PRO A 94 11.46 0.87 -7.16
CA PRO A 94 10.24 0.54 -7.89
C PRO A 94 9.96 1.48 -9.08
N PHE A 95 9.39 0.91 -10.13
CA PHE A 95 8.77 1.60 -11.27
C PHE A 95 7.57 0.78 -11.75
N MET A 96 6.74 1.32 -12.63
CA MET A 96 5.60 0.59 -13.18
C MET A 96 5.39 0.89 -14.65
N THR A 97 4.70 0.01 -15.36
CA THR A 97 4.07 0.32 -16.64
C THR A 97 2.57 0.50 -16.44
N PHE A 98 1.99 1.44 -17.19
CA PHE A 98 0.55 1.64 -17.28
C PHE A 98 0.19 1.79 -18.76
N ASP A 99 -0.57 0.83 -19.29
CA ASP A 99 -0.88 0.74 -20.73
C ASP A 99 0.38 0.85 -21.61
N GLY A 100 1.46 0.18 -21.19
CA GLY A 100 2.77 0.18 -21.86
C GLY A 100 3.65 1.40 -21.58
N GLU A 101 3.15 2.45 -20.91
CA GLU A 101 3.94 3.62 -20.57
C GLU A 101 4.67 3.44 -19.23
N VAL A 102 5.99 3.61 -19.24
CA VAL A 102 6.80 3.54 -18.02
C VAL A 102 6.59 4.79 -17.16
N LYS A 103 6.29 4.56 -15.88
CA LYS A 103 6.20 5.57 -14.83
C LYS A 103 7.30 5.31 -13.80
N THR A 104 8.02 6.36 -13.44
CA THR A 104 9.10 6.35 -12.46
C THR A 104 8.84 7.43 -11.40
N ASP A 105 9.63 7.41 -10.31
CA ASP A 105 9.40 8.20 -9.09
C ASP A 105 8.14 7.76 -8.32
N VAL A 106 8.34 7.28 -7.09
CA VAL A 106 7.29 6.69 -6.26
C VAL A 106 6.17 7.68 -5.97
N ASN A 107 6.48 8.96 -5.74
CA ASN A 107 5.46 9.95 -5.41
C ASN A 107 4.65 10.31 -6.66
N LYS A 108 5.32 10.47 -7.81
CA LYS A 108 4.62 10.72 -9.08
C LYS A 108 3.74 9.55 -9.51
N ILE A 109 4.21 8.32 -9.28
CA ILE A 109 3.41 7.11 -9.52
C ILE A 109 2.16 7.11 -8.63
N GLU A 110 2.31 7.38 -7.33
CA GLU A 110 1.17 7.47 -6.42
C GLU A 110 0.16 8.53 -6.85
N GLU A 111 0.61 9.75 -7.15
CA GLU A 111 -0.25 10.84 -7.64
C GLU A 111 -1.00 10.43 -8.92
N PHE A 112 -0.29 9.80 -9.86
CA PHE A 112 -0.87 9.30 -11.10
C PHE A 112 -1.92 8.21 -10.86
N LEU A 113 -1.66 7.25 -9.96
CA LEU A 113 -2.61 6.18 -9.63
C LEU A 113 -3.85 6.75 -8.92
N GLU A 114 -3.69 7.70 -8.02
CA GLU A 114 -4.82 8.34 -7.34
C GLU A 114 -5.69 9.15 -8.30
N GLU A 115 -5.10 9.83 -9.29
CA GLU A 115 -5.82 10.58 -10.32
C GLU A 115 -6.51 9.66 -11.34
N LYS A 116 -5.80 8.64 -11.85
CA LYS A 116 -6.31 7.77 -12.92
C LYS A 116 -7.27 6.70 -12.43
N LEU A 117 -7.03 6.13 -11.26
CA LEU A 117 -7.88 5.12 -10.65
C LEU A 117 -8.82 5.79 -9.65
N ALA A 118 -9.79 6.54 -10.17
CA ALA A 118 -10.72 7.35 -9.38
C ALA A 118 -12.16 6.77 -9.33
N PRO A 119 -13.01 7.29 -8.41
CA PRO A 119 -14.43 6.96 -8.39
C PRO A 119 -15.14 7.30 -9.72
N PRO A 120 -16.23 6.58 -10.08
CA PRO A 120 -16.94 5.58 -9.28
C PRO A 120 -16.35 4.17 -9.34
N ARG A 121 -15.35 3.91 -10.20
CA ARG A 121 -14.83 2.56 -10.46
C ARG A 121 -13.84 2.09 -9.40
N TYR A 122 -13.02 3.00 -8.86
CA TYR A 122 -11.98 2.70 -7.89
C TYR A 122 -12.11 3.63 -6.68
N PRO A 123 -11.73 3.20 -5.47
CA PRO A 123 -11.83 4.02 -4.27
C PRO A 123 -10.83 5.18 -4.29
N LYS A 124 -11.19 6.30 -3.67
CA LYS A 124 -10.27 7.39 -3.34
C LYS A 124 -9.46 6.98 -2.09
N LEU A 125 -8.13 7.03 -2.17
CA LEU A 125 -7.25 6.62 -1.07
C LEU A 125 -6.54 7.81 -0.40
N ALA A 126 -6.60 8.99 -1.00
CA ALA A 126 -6.03 10.19 -0.39
C ALA A 126 -6.70 10.49 0.95
N PRO A 127 -5.91 10.72 2.03
CA PRO A 127 -6.46 11.02 3.34
C PRO A 127 -7.23 12.35 3.33
N LYS A 128 -8.24 12.43 4.18
CA LYS A 128 -9.06 13.62 4.41
C LYS A 128 -8.31 14.66 5.23
N HIS A 129 -7.56 14.23 6.25
CA HIS A 129 -6.86 15.12 7.17
C HIS A 129 -5.41 15.32 6.69
N PRO A 130 -4.98 16.54 6.36
CA PRO A 130 -3.62 16.81 5.90
C PRO A 130 -2.53 16.34 6.88
N GLU A 131 -2.81 16.38 8.19
CA GLU A 131 -1.91 15.94 9.25
C GLU A 131 -1.52 14.46 9.09
N SER A 132 -2.43 13.61 8.60
CA SER A 132 -2.22 12.18 8.36
C SER A 132 -1.02 11.92 7.43
N ASN A 133 -0.84 12.76 6.41
CA ASN A 133 0.30 12.65 5.47
C ASN A 133 1.65 12.95 6.12
N SER A 134 1.66 13.72 7.20
CA SER A 134 2.88 14.18 7.89
C SER A 134 3.18 13.40 9.16
N ALA A 135 2.21 12.64 9.69
CA ALA A 135 2.36 11.83 10.88
C ALA A 135 3.46 10.76 10.68
N GLY A 136 4.47 10.77 11.55
CA GLY A 136 5.58 9.82 11.50
C GLY A 136 6.56 10.01 10.33
N ASN A 137 6.51 11.12 9.59
CA ASN A 137 7.33 11.33 8.39
C ASN A 137 8.85 11.32 8.66
N ASP A 138 9.29 11.69 9.86
CA ASP A 138 10.70 11.73 10.26
C ASP A 138 11.19 10.44 10.95
N VAL A 139 10.29 9.55 11.36
CA VAL A 139 10.59 8.34 12.14
C VAL A 139 11.63 7.46 11.43
N PHE A 140 11.46 7.24 10.12
CA PHE A 140 12.39 6.39 9.36
C PHE A 140 13.79 7.01 9.19
N ALA A 141 13.87 8.35 9.11
CA ALA A 141 15.14 9.05 9.05
C ALA A 141 15.88 8.98 10.41
N LYS A 142 15.15 9.13 11.53
CA LYS A 142 15.70 8.95 12.89
C LYS A 142 16.20 7.53 13.11
N PHE A 143 15.40 6.54 12.71
CA PHE A 143 15.80 5.14 12.75
C PHE A 143 17.06 4.89 11.90
N SER A 144 17.11 5.43 10.68
CA SER A 144 18.26 5.28 9.80
C SER A 144 19.55 5.81 10.42
N ALA A 145 19.48 6.95 11.13
CA ALA A 145 20.62 7.48 11.87
C ALA A 145 21.00 6.59 13.07
N PHE A 146 20.01 6.10 13.82
CA PHE A 146 20.21 5.21 14.97
C PHE A 146 20.87 3.88 14.57
N ILE A 147 20.33 3.20 13.55
CA ILE A 147 20.79 1.84 13.19
C ILE A 147 22.17 1.85 12.53
N LYS A 148 22.50 2.90 11.78
CA LYS A 148 23.79 3.04 11.08
C LYS A 148 24.92 3.54 11.98
N ASN A 149 24.60 3.98 13.20
CA ASN A 149 25.56 4.54 14.14
C ASN A 149 26.50 3.45 14.71
N PRO A 150 27.83 3.60 14.56
CA PRO A 150 28.81 2.71 15.17
C PRO A 150 29.32 3.20 16.53
N ARG A 151 28.98 4.42 16.96
CA ARG A 151 29.56 5.09 18.14
C ARG A 151 28.69 4.94 19.39
N LYS A 152 29.24 4.38 20.47
CA LYS A 152 28.50 4.23 21.75
C LYS A 152 28.07 5.57 22.37
N ASP A 153 28.92 6.59 22.33
CA ASP A 153 28.66 7.89 22.96
C ASP A 153 27.50 8.67 22.30
N ALA A 154 27.26 8.44 21.00
CA ALA A 154 26.13 9.02 20.28
C ALA A 154 24.84 8.20 20.38
N ASN A 155 24.90 6.94 20.82
CA ASN A 155 23.78 6.00 20.72
C ASN A 155 22.56 6.46 21.52
N GLU A 156 22.77 6.87 22.77
CA GLU A 156 21.68 7.31 23.65
C GLU A 156 20.90 8.50 23.07
N ASN A 157 21.61 9.46 22.47
CA ASN A 157 20.98 10.63 21.85
C ASN A 157 20.19 10.27 20.59
N LEU A 158 20.69 9.33 19.78
CA LEU A 158 19.99 8.86 18.58
C LEU A 158 18.75 8.05 18.93
N GLU A 159 18.85 7.17 19.93
CA GLU A 159 17.72 6.41 20.46
C GLU A 159 16.64 7.34 21.03
N LYS A 160 17.04 8.34 21.84
CA LYS A 160 16.14 9.40 22.32
C LYS A 160 15.47 10.16 21.17
N SER A 161 16.20 10.43 20.09
CA SER A 161 15.63 11.08 18.90
C SER A 161 14.58 10.23 18.20
N LEU A 162 14.83 8.92 18.06
CA LEU A 162 13.88 7.96 17.52
C LEU A 162 12.64 7.84 18.41
N LEU A 163 12.82 7.69 19.72
CA LEU A 163 11.73 7.62 20.69
C LEU A 163 10.87 8.89 20.69
N LYS A 164 11.48 10.07 20.52
CA LYS A 164 10.74 11.34 20.39
C LYS A 164 9.86 11.37 19.14
N ALA A 165 10.38 10.90 18.00
CA ALA A 165 9.62 10.82 16.76
C ALA A 165 8.47 9.80 16.85
N LEU A 166 8.74 8.62 17.43
CA LEU A 166 7.71 7.61 17.71
C LEU A 166 6.64 8.14 18.66
N ARG A 167 7.01 8.85 19.73
CA ARG A 167 6.05 9.45 20.66
C ARG A 167 5.16 10.50 19.98
N LYS A 168 5.69 11.27 19.01
CA LYS A 168 4.88 12.20 18.22
C LYS A 168 3.84 11.46 17.38
N LEU A 169 4.23 10.35 16.75
CA LEU A 169 3.31 9.49 15.99
C LEU A 169 2.26 8.84 16.92
N ASP A 170 2.68 8.32 18.06
CA ASP A 170 1.79 7.69 19.04
C ASP A 170 0.75 8.67 19.58
N ASN A 171 1.17 9.89 19.92
CA ASN A 171 0.27 10.96 20.32
C ASN A 171 -0.76 11.25 19.23
N TYR A 172 -0.34 11.34 17.96
CA TYR A 172 -1.24 11.56 16.84
C TYR A 172 -2.28 10.43 16.69
N LEU A 173 -1.84 9.17 16.82
CA LEU A 173 -2.73 8.00 16.76
C LEU A 173 -3.71 7.97 17.93
N ASN A 174 -3.34 8.48 19.10
CA ASN A 174 -4.21 8.52 20.28
C ASN A 174 -5.10 9.77 20.36
N SER A 175 -4.77 10.85 19.67
CA SER A 175 -5.62 12.05 19.58
C SER A 175 -6.80 11.81 18.62
N PRO A 176 -8.06 12.01 19.04
CA PRO A 176 -9.22 11.91 18.16
C PRO A 176 -9.13 12.85 16.96
N LEU A 177 -9.53 12.37 15.78
CA LEU A 177 -9.74 13.20 14.60
C LEU A 177 -11.04 14.00 14.71
N PRO A 178 -11.21 15.10 13.96
CA PRO A 178 -12.46 15.87 13.93
C PRO A 178 -13.71 15.01 13.65
N ASP A 179 -13.59 14.02 12.76
CA ASP A 179 -14.68 13.08 12.42
C ASP A 179 -15.10 12.18 13.61
N GLU A 180 -14.24 12.01 14.63
CA GLU A 180 -14.53 11.23 15.83
C GLU A 180 -15.20 12.07 16.94
N ILE A 181 -15.25 13.40 16.80
CA ILE A 181 -15.75 14.29 17.85
C ILE A 181 -17.20 14.68 17.53
N ASP A 182 -18.15 14.14 18.30
CA ASP A 182 -19.55 14.54 18.23
C ASP A 182 -19.82 15.73 19.16
N ALA A 183 -20.09 16.90 18.57
CA ALA A 183 -20.40 18.13 19.29
C ALA A 183 -21.69 18.06 20.12
N TYR A 184 -22.53 17.05 19.89
CA TYR A 184 -23.79 16.83 20.62
C TYR A 184 -23.71 15.67 21.63
N SER A 185 -22.59 14.96 21.69
CA SER A 185 -22.37 13.90 22.67
C SER A 185 -22.04 14.50 24.04
N THR A 186 -22.60 13.89 25.09
CA THR A 186 -22.24 14.20 26.48
C THR A 186 -20.95 13.50 26.92
N GLU A 187 -20.43 12.58 26.11
CA GLU A 187 -19.19 11.85 26.38
C GLU A 187 -18.00 12.52 25.67
N GLU A 188 -16.99 12.92 26.45
CA GLU A 188 -15.75 13.45 25.91
C GLU A 188 -14.84 12.30 25.45
N ILE A 189 -14.72 12.12 24.14
CA ILE A 189 -13.75 11.17 23.56
C ILE A 189 -12.37 11.80 23.74
N THR A 190 -11.62 11.30 24.71
CA THR A 190 -10.26 11.77 25.02
C THR A 190 -9.17 10.93 24.34
N VAL A 191 -9.51 9.71 23.92
CA VAL A 191 -8.60 8.77 23.26
C VAL A 191 -9.28 8.22 22.01
N SER A 192 -8.60 8.36 20.87
CA SER A 192 -9.06 7.83 19.59
C SER A 192 -9.12 6.30 19.61
N SER A 193 -10.14 5.75 18.96
CA SER A 193 -10.30 4.31 18.75
C SER A 193 -10.07 3.88 17.31
N ARG A 194 -9.80 4.84 16.40
CA ARG A 194 -9.60 4.57 14.98
C ARG A 194 -8.49 3.56 14.72
N LYS A 195 -8.63 2.83 13.61
CA LYS A 195 -7.70 1.75 13.24
C LYS A 195 -6.40 2.24 12.61
N PHE A 196 -6.48 3.25 11.76
CA PHE A 196 -5.40 3.73 10.89
C PHE A 196 -5.17 5.25 11.01
N LEU A 197 -4.25 5.82 10.23
CA LEU A 197 -3.84 7.21 10.41
C LEU A 197 -5.01 8.20 10.29
N ASP A 198 -5.87 8.00 9.29
CA ASP A 198 -6.91 8.94 8.89
C ASP A 198 -8.35 8.47 9.19
N GLY A 199 -8.50 7.33 9.88
CA GLY A 199 -9.80 6.73 10.18
C GLY A 199 -9.72 5.21 10.28
N ASP A 200 -10.80 4.53 9.90
CA ASP A 200 -10.92 3.07 9.99
C ASP A 200 -10.53 2.32 8.70
N GLU A 201 -10.26 3.04 7.62
CA GLU A 201 -9.78 2.49 6.34
C GLU A 201 -8.36 2.93 6.04
N LEU A 202 -7.62 2.07 5.33
CA LEU A 202 -6.26 2.37 4.89
C LEU A 202 -6.25 3.45 3.81
N THR A 203 -5.32 4.38 3.93
CA THR A 203 -5.10 5.51 3.02
C THR A 203 -3.69 5.49 2.42
N LEU A 204 -3.41 6.43 1.52
CA LEU A 204 -2.05 6.65 0.98
C LEU A 204 -1.01 6.92 2.08
N ALA A 205 -1.42 7.59 3.17
CA ALA A 205 -0.55 7.86 4.31
C ALA A 205 -0.10 6.55 5.00
N ASP A 206 -1.02 5.59 5.15
CA ASP A 206 -0.73 4.29 5.76
C ASP A 206 0.20 3.46 4.86
N CYS A 207 -0.07 3.45 3.54
CA CYS A 207 0.78 2.80 2.54
C CYS A 207 2.22 3.32 2.56
N ASN A 208 2.41 4.61 2.90
CA ASN A 208 3.74 5.22 3.00
C ASN A 208 4.45 4.90 4.33
N LEU A 209 3.72 4.84 5.44
CA LEU A 209 4.28 4.71 6.78
C LEU A 209 4.48 3.25 7.21
N LEU A 210 3.52 2.37 6.95
CA LEU A 210 3.52 0.98 7.44
C LEU A 210 4.75 0.17 6.99
N PRO A 211 5.17 0.19 5.70
CA PRO A 211 6.38 -0.50 5.28
C PRO A 211 7.64 -0.05 6.05
N LYS A 212 7.71 1.26 6.35
CA LYS A 212 8.83 1.84 7.11
C LYS A 212 8.81 1.39 8.55
N LEU A 213 7.64 1.39 9.21
CA LEU A 213 7.50 0.92 10.59
C LEU A 213 7.81 -0.58 10.73
N HIS A 214 7.42 -1.40 9.76
CA HIS A 214 7.73 -2.83 9.74
C HIS A 214 9.24 -3.06 9.72
N ILE A 215 9.96 -2.39 8.81
CA ILE A 215 11.42 -2.45 8.74
C ILE A 215 12.04 -2.04 10.08
N ILE A 216 11.56 -0.96 10.71
CA ILE A 216 12.06 -0.52 12.02
C ILE A 216 11.87 -1.63 13.06
N LYS A 217 10.68 -2.23 13.14
CA LYS A 217 10.38 -3.30 14.10
C LYS A 217 11.34 -4.49 13.93
N VAL A 218 11.52 -4.98 12.70
CA VAL A 218 12.36 -6.17 12.43
C VAL A 218 13.83 -5.86 12.67
N VAL A 219 14.36 -4.79 12.08
CA VAL A 219 15.78 -4.47 12.11
C VAL A 219 16.23 -3.99 13.49
N ALA A 220 15.45 -3.12 14.15
CA ALA A 220 15.81 -2.62 15.47
C ALA A 220 15.82 -3.76 16.50
N LYS A 221 14.87 -4.70 16.40
CA LYS A 221 14.86 -5.91 17.22
C LYS A 221 16.10 -6.76 16.98
N LYS A 222 16.40 -7.07 15.72
CA LYS A 222 17.53 -7.95 15.35
C LYS A 222 18.90 -7.40 15.76
N TYR A 223 19.17 -6.12 15.52
CA TYR A 223 20.53 -5.57 15.60
C TYR A 223 20.79 -4.68 16.82
N ARG A 224 19.75 -4.28 17.55
CA ARG A 224 19.86 -3.44 18.75
C ARG A 224 19.04 -3.95 19.93
N ASN A 225 18.29 -5.06 19.79
CA ASN A 225 17.32 -5.52 20.79
C ASN A 225 16.37 -4.41 21.26
N PHE A 226 16.00 -3.53 20.32
CA PHE A 226 15.07 -2.45 20.56
C PHE A 226 13.69 -2.89 20.08
N ASP A 227 12.70 -2.74 20.95
CA ASP A 227 11.29 -2.92 20.65
C ASP A 227 10.58 -1.56 20.77
N PHE A 228 9.45 -1.39 20.07
CA PHE A 228 8.60 -0.24 20.36
C PHE A 228 8.12 -0.30 21.82
N PRO A 229 8.28 0.79 22.60
CA PRO A 229 7.88 0.76 24.00
C PRO A 229 6.39 0.44 24.19
N PRO A 230 6.02 -0.44 25.13
CA PRO A 230 4.63 -0.88 25.31
C PRO A 230 3.67 0.24 25.72
N GLU A 231 4.19 1.33 26.29
CA GLU A 231 3.40 2.52 26.61
C GLU A 231 2.93 3.29 25.36
N MET A 232 3.52 3.05 24.19
CA MET A 232 3.08 3.60 22.90
C MET A 232 1.89 2.78 22.35
N THR A 233 0.75 2.94 23.03
CA THR A 233 -0.47 2.17 22.79
C THR A 233 -1.12 2.45 21.44
N GLY A 234 -0.98 3.68 20.91
CA GLY A 234 -1.49 4.07 19.60
C GLY A 234 -0.74 3.36 18.48
N ILE A 235 0.60 3.33 18.55
CA ILE A 235 1.44 2.56 17.62
C ILE A 235 1.12 1.07 17.71
N SER A 236 0.98 0.54 18.93
CA SER A 236 0.64 -0.87 19.13
C SER A 236 -0.71 -1.23 18.50
N ARG A 237 -1.74 -0.42 18.73
CA ARG A 237 -3.07 -0.57 18.11
C ARG A 237 -2.98 -0.50 16.58
N TYR A 238 -2.29 0.50 16.06
CA TYR A 238 -2.12 0.71 14.62
C TYR A 238 -1.44 -0.47 13.93
N LEU A 239 -0.33 -0.95 14.47
CA LEU A 239 0.38 -2.10 13.90
C LEU A 239 -0.44 -3.39 14.00
N ASN A 240 -1.14 -3.64 15.11
CA ASN A 240 -1.99 -4.82 15.26
C ASN A 240 -3.12 -4.84 14.21
N ASN A 241 -3.77 -3.69 13.98
CA ASN A 241 -4.78 -3.56 12.93
C ASN A 241 -4.16 -3.74 11.53
N ALA A 242 -2.99 -3.19 11.27
CA ALA A 242 -2.31 -3.32 9.99
C ALA A 242 -1.89 -4.76 9.69
N TYR A 243 -1.33 -5.50 10.64
CA TYR A 243 -0.96 -6.92 10.44
C TYR A 243 -2.18 -7.83 10.26
N ALA A 244 -3.37 -7.39 10.64
CA ALA A 244 -4.62 -8.09 10.36
C ALA A 244 -5.19 -7.80 8.95
N ARG A 245 -4.53 -6.92 8.16
CA ARG A 245 -4.91 -6.59 6.79
C ARG A 245 -4.03 -7.30 5.79
N ASP A 246 -4.67 -8.04 4.88
CA ASP A 246 -3.99 -8.78 3.81
C ASP A 246 -3.17 -7.85 2.92
N GLU A 247 -3.66 -6.64 2.66
CA GLU A 247 -2.99 -5.65 1.81
C GLU A 247 -1.62 -5.27 2.35
N PHE A 248 -1.43 -5.31 3.67
CA PHE A 248 -0.14 -5.06 4.30
C PHE A 248 0.66 -6.35 4.47
N THR A 249 0.08 -7.38 5.08
CA THR A 249 0.80 -8.61 5.44
C THR A 249 1.30 -9.37 4.21
N ASN A 250 0.51 -9.46 3.14
CA ASN A 250 0.90 -10.19 1.92
C ASN A 250 1.80 -9.37 0.99
N THR A 251 2.03 -8.09 1.29
CA THR A 251 2.99 -7.24 0.58
C THR A 251 4.32 -7.08 1.33
N CYS A 252 4.39 -7.53 2.59
CA CYS A 252 5.63 -7.54 3.36
C CYS A 252 6.62 -8.54 2.75
N PRO A 253 7.90 -8.16 2.58
CA PRO A 253 8.96 -9.13 2.34
C PRO A 253 9.15 -10.02 3.59
N ALA A 254 9.78 -11.18 3.42
CA ALA A 254 10.13 -12.02 4.57
C ALA A 254 11.08 -11.28 5.52
N ASP A 255 10.92 -11.48 6.83
CA ASP A 255 11.78 -10.86 7.85
C ASP A 255 13.28 -11.08 7.58
N GLN A 256 13.64 -12.27 7.09
CA GLN A 256 15.03 -12.62 6.73
C GLN A 256 15.59 -11.72 5.62
N GLU A 257 14.77 -11.31 4.65
CA GLU A 257 15.17 -10.39 3.58
C GLU A 257 15.38 -8.97 4.10
N ILE A 258 14.55 -8.55 5.06
CA ILE A 258 14.71 -7.26 5.75
C ILE A 258 16.00 -7.26 6.56
N GLU A 259 16.24 -8.30 7.35
CA GLU A 259 17.47 -8.45 8.14
C GLU A 259 18.70 -8.45 7.22
N TYR A 260 18.70 -9.31 6.20
CA TYR A 260 19.82 -9.43 5.26
C TYR A 260 20.17 -8.10 4.60
N ALA A 261 19.16 -7.34 4.16
CA ALA A 261 19.38 -6.02 3.55
C ALA A 261 20.01 -4.98 4.50
N TYR A 262 19.96 -5.20 5.81
CA TYR A 262 20.56 -4.33 6.82
C TYR A 262 21.88 -4.85 7.40
N LEU A 263 22.33 -6.05 7.01
CA LEU A 263 23.51 -6.71 7.57
C LEU A 263 24.77 -5.83 7.57
N ASP A 264 25.06 -5.17 6.44
CA ASP A 264 26.28 -4.36 6.29
C ASP A 264 26.17 -2.96 6.91
N VAL A 265 24.94 -2.43 7.00
CA VAL A 265 24.69 -1.05 7.47
C VAL A 265 24.41 -0.99 8.96
N ALA A 266 23.88 -2.05 9.56
CA ALA A 266 23.66 -2.19 11.00
C ALA A 266 24.98 -2.52 11.71
N LYS A 267 25.92 -1.57 11.64
CA LYS A 267 27.27 -1.72 12.19
C LYS A 267 27.22 -2.08 13.67
N ARG A 268 28.06 -3.02 14.11
CA ARG A 268 28.26 -3.29 15.55
C ARG A 268 28.79 -2.03 16.22
N MET A 269 28.25 -1.71 17.39
CA MET A 269 28.74 -0.59 18.20
C MET A 269 30.19 -0.88 18.61
N LYS A 270 31.09 0.06 18.31
CA LYS A 270 32.48 0.04 18.76
C LYS A 270 32.59 0.72 20.12
#